data_AF-A0A959I6P9-F1
#
_entry.id   AF-A0A959I6P9-F1
#
_cell.length_a   1.000
_cell.length_b   1.000
_cell.length_c   1.000
_cell.angle_alpha   90.00
_cell.angle_beta   90.00
_cell.angle_gamma   90.00
#
_symmetry.space_group_name_H-M   'P 1'
#
loop_
_entity.id
_entity.type
_entity.pdbx_description
1 polymer ?
#
loop_
_entity_poly.entity_id
_entity_poly.type
_entity_poly.pdbx_seq_one_letter_code
_entity_poly.pdbx_strand_id
1 'polypeptide(L)'
;MIGKKLHTLLATFSKVEWAEFESFLQSPFFNENGDLLRLFEYLDRQFGRQNALPDKTAFSREKVWQAIFGNQAYEDVVLRRLTSDLTQLAYRYLAQKEANSGELAAATHLLSALNRPGLNKHFNGVVRQLAPQAERKEARHAHFHRHLFQLAQLRHRHEEQSGKKLKSLQFLEQADYHLDCYYLIQKLKNYCDALGYRSTLSAEAR
;
A
#
# COMPACT_ATOMS: atom_id res chain seq x y z
N MET A 1 -5.94 9.72 -27.06
CA MET A 1 -6.38 9.17 -25.76
C MET A 1 -5.40 9.50 -24.66
N ILE A 2 -5.92 9.94 -23.51
CA ILE A 2 -5.19 9.93 -22.23
C ILE A 2 -4.72 8.48 -21.97
N GLY A 3 -3.56 8.33 -21.34
CA GLY A 3 -2.89 7.03 -21.19
C GLY A 3 -3.83 5.96 -20.65
N LYS A 4 -4.01 4.88 -21.44
CA LYS A 4 -4.91 3.75 -21.14
C LYS A 4 -4.68 3.19 -19.72
N LYS A 5 -3.42 3.18 -19.26
CA LYS A 5 -3.03 2.70 -17.93
C LYS A 5 -3.65 3.53 -16.80
N LEU A 6 -3.55 4.86 -16.90
CA LEU A 6 -4.13 5.78 -15.91
C LEU A 6 -5.64 5.59 -15.84
N HIS A 7 -6.27 5.56 -17.01
CA HIS A 7 -7.70 5.35 -17.14
C HIS A 7 -8.12 4.03 -16.45
N THR A 8 -7.54 2.89 -16.84
CA THR A 8 -7.88 1.60 -16.22
C THR A 8 -7.64 1.56 -14.72
N LEU A 9 -6.63 2.28 -14.22
CA LEU A 9 -6.32 2.35 -12.80
C LEU A 9 -7.37 3.16 -12.03
N LEU A 10 -7.66 4.39 -12.47
CA LEU A 10 -8.64 5.25 -11.81
C LEU A 10 -10.06 4.68 -11.91
N ALA A 11 -10.33 3.81 -12.90
CA ALA A 11 -11.58 3.05 -13.02
C ALA A 11 -11.88 2.20 -11.80
N THR A 12 -10.85 1.70 -11.12
CA THR A 12 -11.02 0.79 -9.98
C THR A 12 -11.20 1.53 -8.67
N PHE A 13 -11.01 2.85 -8.66
CA PHE A 13 -11.10 3.64 -7.44
C PHE A 13 -12.58 3.78 -7.04
N SER A 14 -12.87 3.42 -5.80
CA SER A 14 -14.13 3.75 -5.13
C SER A 14 -14.28 5.27 -4.94
N LYS A 15 -15.50 5.73 -4.64
CA LYS A 15 -15.75 7.15 -4.32
C LYS A 15 -14.88 7.69 -3.19
N VAL A 16 -14.59 6.84 -2.21
CA VAL A 16 -13.70 7.18 -1.08
C VAL A 16 -12.27 7.33 -1.60
N GLU A 17 -11.80 6.42 -2.45
CA GLU A 17 -10.45 6.49 -3.02
C GLU A 17 -10.24 7.68 -3.93
N TRP A 18 -11.26 8.12 -4.67
CA TRP A 18 -11.19 9.34 -5.44
C TRP A 18 -10.94 10.56 -4.54
N ALA A 19 -11.70 10.71 -3.45
CA ALA A 19 -11.54 11.82 -2.51
C ALA A 19 -10.21 11.76 -1.71
N GLU A 20 -9.80 10.56 -1.30
CA GLU A 20 -8.52 10.32 -0.63
C GLU A 20 -7.34 10.65 -1.57
N PHE A 21 -7.42 10.25 -2.84
CA PHE A 21 -6.38 10.54 -3.82
C PHE A 21 -6.33 12.02 -4.21
N GLU A 22 -7.47 12.71 -4.28
CA GLU A 22 -7.51 14.17 -4.43
C GLU A 22 -6.75 14.85 -3.29
N SER A 23 -7.05 14.48 -2.05
CA SER A 23 -6.37 15.00 -0.86
C SER A 23 -4.87 14.68 -0.87
N PHE A 24 -4.50 13.50 -1.36
CA PHE A 24 -3.10 13.10 -1.55
C PHE A 24 -2.38 14.00 -2.57
N LEU A 25 -3.03 14.33 -3.69
CA LEU A 25 -2.48 15.21 -4.74
C LEU A 25 -2.41 16.68 -4.32
N GLN A 26 -3.26 17.11 -3.39
CA GLN A 26 -3.22 18.45 -2.80
C GLN A 26 -2.11 18.61 -1.75
N SER A 27 -1.59 17.50 -1.22
CA SER A 27 -0.54 17.52 -0.19
C SER A 27 0.81 17.91 -0.79
N PRO A 28 1.45 19.00 -0.32
CA PRO A 28 2.78 19.41 -0.78
C PRO A 28 3.86 18.35 -0.51
N PHE A 29 3.62 17.46 0.45
CA PHE A 29 4.53 16.36 0.76
C PHE A 29 4.60 15.32 -0.37
N PHE A 30 3.51 15.14 -1.12
CA PHE A 30 3.41 14.12 -2.17
C PHE A 30 3.42 14.70 -3.58
N ASN A 31 2.94 15.93 -3.75
CA ASN A 31 2.85 16.59 -5.03
C ASN A 31 3.05 18.11 -4.90
N GLU A 32 4.04 18.62 -5.61
CA GLU A 32 4.28 20.07 -5.75
C GLU A 32 3.82 20.59 -7.13
N ASN A 33 3.47 19.68 -8.06
CA ASN A 33 3.07 20.04 -9.42
C ASN A 33 1.54 20.25 -9.50
N GLY A 34 1.14 21.52 -9.56
CA GLY A 34 -0.27 21.91 -9.72
C GLY A 34 -0.93 21.42 -11.01
N ASP A 35 -0.16 21.10 -12.06
CA ASP A 35 -0.71 20.56 -13.31
C ASP A 35 -1.26 19.15 -13.13
N LEU A 36 -0.67 18.36 -12.23
CA LEU A 36 -1.15 17.01 -11.92
C LEU A 36 -2.48 17.05 -11.19
N LEU A 37 -2.66 17.99 -10.27
CA LEU A 37 -3.93 18.23 -9.60
C LEU A 37 -4.99 18.71 -10.61
N ARG A 38 -4.66 19.68 -11.49
CA ARG A 38 -5.57 20.15 -12.55
C ARG A 38 -5.98 19.03 -13.51
N LEU A 39 -5.04 18.17 -13.90
CA LEU A 39 -5.34 16.99 -14.71
C LEU A 39 -6.33 16.07 -13.97
N PHE A 40 -6.09 15.81 -12.70
CA PHE A 40 -6.97 14.97 -11.89
C PHE A 40 -8.37 15.58 -11.70
N GLU A 41 -8.49 16.87 -11.39
CA GLU A 41 -9.79 17.55 -11.26
C GLU A 41 -10.57 17.54 -12.58
N TYR A 42 -9.89 17.75 -13.71
CA TYR A 42 -10.52 17.62 -15.02
C TYR A 42 -11.08 16.22 -15.23
N LEU A 43 -10.29 15.19 -14.90
CA LEU A 43 -10.71 13.80 -14.95
C LEU A 43 -11.93 13.54 -14.05
N ASP A 44 -11.89 13.92 -12.77
CA ASP A 44 -12.99 13.73 -11.81
C ASP A 44 -14.31 14.36 -12.30
N ARG A 45 -14.27 15.60 -12.80
CA ARG A 45 -15.45 16.30 -13.34
C ARG A 45 -16.07 15.60 -14.56
N GLN A 46 -15.23 15.03 -15.42
CA GLN A 46 -15.69 14.37 -16.65
C GLN A 46 -16.26 12.97 -16.38
N PHE A 47 -15.80 12.30 -15.32
CA PHE A 47 -16.28 10.96 -14.99
C PHE A 47 -17.58 10.99 -14.19
N GLY A 48 -17.83 12.08 -13.45
CA GLY A 48 -18.90 12.12 -12.48
C GLY A 48 -18.68 11.04 -11.41
N ARG A 49 -19.37 11.12 -10.28
CA ARG A 49 -19.24 10.09 -9.22
C ARG A 49 -19.92 8.75 -9.61
N GLN A 50 -19.86 8.35 -10.87
CA GLN A 50 -20.31 7.06 -11.40
C GLN A 50 -19.08 6.14 -11.49
N ASN A 51 -19.19 4.93 -10.95
CA ASN A 51 -18.13 3.91 -10.90
C ASN A 51 -17.78 3.32 -12.28
N ALA A 52 -17.94 4.08 -13.36
CA ALA A 52 -17.66 3.61 -14.71
C ALA A 52 -17.10 4.76 -15.55
N LEU A 53 -15.91 4.54 -16.08
CA LEU A 53 -15.36 5.43 -17.09
C LEU A 53 -16.19 5.28 -18.37
N PRO A 54 -16.74 6.38 -18.92
CA PRO A 54 -17.46 6.32 -20.18
C PRO A 54 -16.54 5.85 -21.31
N ASP A 55 -17.17 5.31 -22.34
CA ASP A 55 -16.50 4.60 -23.42
C ASP A 55 -15.40 5.42 -24.12
N LYS A 56 -14.43 4.70 -24.69
CA LYS A 56 -13.10 5.13 -25.18
C LYS A 56 -13.03 6.35 -26.11
N THR A 57 -14.15 6.94 -26.49
CA THR A 57 -14.32 7.91 -27.57
C THR A 57 -14.56 9.34 -27.11
N ALA A 58 -14.77 9.62 -25.81
CA ALA A 58 -15.17 10.95 -25.34
C ALA A 58 -14.02 11.93 -24.97
N PHE A 59 -12.76 11.49 -24.89
CA PHE A 59 -11.63 12.33 -24.45
C PHE A 59 -10.65 12.69 -25.59
N SER A 60 -10.83 13.86 -26.20
CA SER A 60 -9.82 14.50 -27.06
C SER A 60 -8.70 15.08 -26.19
N ARG A 61 -7.43 14.80 -26.54
CA ARG A 61 -6.25 15.28 -25.76
C ARG A 61 -6.16 16.79 -25.73
N GLU A 62 -6.68 17.43 -26.76
CA GLU A 62 -6.74 18.86 -26.97
C GLU A 62 -7.63 19.53 -25.93
N LYS A 63 -8.78 18.93 -25.58
CA LYS A 63 -9.65 19.43 -24.49
C LYS A 63 -8.98 19.32 -23.12
N VAL A 64 -8.24 18.24 -22.88
CA VAL A 64 -7.48 18.04 -21.64
C VAL A 64 -6.38 19.10 -21.53
N TRP A 65 -5.64 19.30 -22.62
CA TRP A 65 -4.63 20.33 -22.71
C TRP A 65 -5.21 21.70 -22.44
N GLN A 66 -6.33 22.05 -23.08
CA GLN A 66 -7.01 23.32 -22.87
C GLN A 66 -7.50 23.49 -21.44
N ALA A 67 -7.95 22.42 -20.78
CA ALA A 67 -8.37 22.49 -19.38
C ALA A 67 -7.21 22.75 -18.40
N ILE A 68 -6.01 22.23 -18.70
CA ILE A 68 -4.84 22.35 -17.83
C ILE A 68 -4.05 23.64 -18.13
N PHE A 69 -3.77 23.89 -19.41
CA PHE A 69 -2.85 24.91 -19.90
C PHE A 69 -3.54 26.06 -20.66
N GLY A 70 -4.87 26.02 -20.83
CA GLY A 70 -5.62 27.07 -21.52
C GLY A 70 -5.28 27.15 -23.02
N ASN A 71 -4.96 28.35 -23.50
CA ASN A 71 -4.71 28.63 -24.91
C ASN A 71 -3.25 28.40 -25.35
N GLN A 72 -2.44 27.71 -24.55
CA GLN A 72 -1.07 27.35 -24.93
C GLN A 72 -1.06 26.38 -26.12
N ALA A 73 0.00 26.44 -26.94
CA ALA A 73 0.19 25.50 -28.04
C ALA A 73 0.21 24.06 -27.54
N TYR A 74 -0.52 23.17 -28.21
CA TYR A 74 -0.64 21.78 -27.79
C TYR A 74 0.70 21.04 -27.85
N GLU A 75 1.18 20.55 -26.70
CA GLU A 75 2.38 19.71 -26.63
C GLU A 75 2.07 18.28 -26.15
N ASP A 76 1.98 17.36 -27.10
CA ASP A 76 1.67 15.95 -26.82
C ASP A 76 2.67 15.29 -25.86
N VAL A 77 3.95 15.68 -25.92
CA VAL A 77 5.01 15.16 -25.04
C VAL A 77 4.75 15.53 -23.58
N VAL A 78 4.38 16.78 -23.31
CA VAL A 78 4.09 17.27 -21.96
C VAL A 78 2.86 16.57 -21.39
N LEU A 79 1.78 16.45 -22.18
CA LEU A 79 0.58 15.76 -21.73
C LEU A 79 0.82 14.28 -21.42
N ARG A 80 1.65 13.59 -22.23
CA ARG A 80 2.06 12.21 -21.95
C ARG A 80 2.86 12.09 -20.65
N ARG A 81 3.77 13.03 -20.37
CA ARG A 81 4.53 13.08 -19.11
C ARG A 81 3.59 13.28 -17.93
N LEU A 82 2.71 14.28 -17.96
CA LEU A 82 1.71 14.50 -16.91
C LEU A 82 0.86 13.26 -16.62
N THR A 83 0.41 12.57 -17.68
CA THR A 83 -0.35 11.33 -17.52
C THR A 83 0.47 10.24 -16.83
N SER A 84 1.74 10.08 -17.21
CA SER A 84 2.65 9.11 -16.60
C SER A 84 2.90 9.44 -15.14
N ASP A 85 3.18 10.71 -14.83
CA ASP A 85 3.47 11.18 -13.47
C ASP A 85 2.24 11.02 -12.57
N LEU A 86 1.04 11.36 -13.05
CA LEU A 86 -0.20 11.12 -12.32
C LEU A 86 -0.45 9.63 -12.08
N THR A 87 -0.10 8.77 -13.04
CA THR A 87 -0.16 7.30 -12.85
C THR A 87 0.78 6.85 -11.73
N GLN A 88 2.01 7.39 -11.68
CA GLN A 88 2.96 7.07 -10.62
C GLN A 88 2.48 7.55 -9.25
N LEU A 89 1.85 8.73 -9.17
CA LEU A 89 1.26 9.22 -7.93
C LEU A 89 0.10 8.33 -7.48
N ALA A 90 -0.76 7.86 -8.40
CA ALA A 90 -1.82 6.92 -8.07
C ALA A 90 -1.26 5.58 -7.54
N TYR A 91 -0.15 5.07 -8.09
CA TYR A 91 0.53 3.89 -7.52
C TYR A 91 1.08 4.13 -6.12
N ARG A 92 1.71 5.29 -5.87
CA ARG A 92 2.21 5.66 -4.54
C ARG A 92 1.08 5.77 -3.53
N TYR A 93 -0.03 6.37 -3.93
CA TYR A 93 -1.24 6.44 -3.10
C TYR A 93 -1.75 5.05 -2.74
N LEU A 94 -1.93 4.15 -3.71
CA LEU A 94 -2.37 2.76 -3.44
C LEU A 94 -1.40 2.02 -2.52
N ALA A 95 -0.09 2.17 -2.73
CA ALA A 95 0.93 1.57 -1.86
C ALA A 95 0.84 2.12 -0.43
N GLN A 96 0.62 3.42 -0.26
CA GLN A 96 0.45 4.05 1.06
C GLN A 96 -0.84 3.58 1.75
N LYS A 97 -1.94 3.47 0.99
CA LYS A 97 -3.21 2.96 1.49
C LYS A 97 -3.09 1.51 1.95
N GLU A 98 -2.49 0.66 1.12
CA GLU A 98 -2.29 -0.76 1.44
C GLU A 98 -1.34 -0.94 2.64
N ALA A 99 -0.28 -0.12 2.73
CA ALA A 99 0.61 -0.14 3.89
C ALA A 99 -0.10 0.24 5.21
N ASN A 100 -1.18 1.01 5.12
CA ASN A 100 -1.99 1.47 6.26
C ASN A 100 -3.25 0.63 6.51
N SER A 101 -3.53 -0.40 5.69
CA SER A 101 -4.79 -1.16 5.74
C SER A 101 -4.94 -2.04 6.98
N GLY A 102 -3.82 -2.38 7.63
CA GLY A 102 -3.79 -3.21 8.84
C GLY A 102 -3.13 -2.51 10.03
N GLU A 103 -3.82 -2.48 11.17
CA GLU A 103 -3.33 -1.85 12.40
C GLU A 103 -1.97 -2.40 12.85
N LEU A 104 -1.79 -3.72 12.79
CA LEU A 104 -0.54 -4.37 13.14
C LEU A 104 0.59 -4.06 12.13
N ALA A 105 0.27 -3.98 10.84
CA ALA A 105 1.25 -3.64 9.80
C ALA A 105 1.74 -2.19 9.97
N ALA A 106 0.81 -1.24 10.08
CA ALA A 106 1.13 0.17 10.32
C ALA A 106 1.95 0.35 11.61
N ALA A 107 1.59 -0.37 12.67
CA ALA A 107 2.30 -0.26 13.94
C ALA A 107 3.71 -0.86 13.89
N THR A 108 3.97 -1.92 13.12
CA THR A 108 5.35 -2.41 12.91
C THR A 108 6.22 -1.38 12.20
N HIS A 109 5.69 -0.65 11.22
CA HIS A 109 6.42 0.46 10.58
C HIS A 109 6.70 1.59 11.58
N LEU A 110 5.70 1.97 12.38
CA LEU A 110 5.87 2.98 13.43
C LEU A 110 6.92 2.57 14.47
N LEU A 111 6.87 1.34 14.97
CA LEU A 111 7.86 0.82 15.92
C LEU A 111 9.27 0.81 15.34
N SER A 112 9.43 0.48 14.06
CA SER A 112 10.72 0.58 13.39
C SER A 112 11.23 2.02 13.34
N ALA A 113 10.36 3.02 13.16
CA ALA A 113 10.73 4.42 13.19
C ALA A 113 11.04 4.93 14.60
N LEU A 114 10.31 4.44 15.62
CA LEU A 114 10.47 4.80 17.03
C LEU A 114 11.65 4.11 17.71
N ASN A 115 12.22 3.06 17.13
CA ASN A 115 13.38 2.37 17.68
C ASN A 115 14.68 3.18 17.47
N ARG A 116 14.75 4.32 18.16
CA ARG A 116 15.85 5.30 18.10
C ARG A 116 16.13 5.85 19.50
N PRO A 117 17.36 6.33 19.78
CA PRO A 117 17.70 6.94 21.05
C PRO A 117 16.72 8.06 21.43
N GLY A 118 16.29 8.09 22.70
CA GLY A 118 15.37 9.10 23.23
C GLY A 118 13.87 8.78 23.06
N LEU A 119 13.49 7.81 22.22
CA LEU A 119 12.08 7.48 21.95
C LEU A 119 11.57 6.23 22.66
N ASN A 120 12.31 5.71 23.65
CA ASN A 120 11.95 4.48 24.38
C ASN A 120 10.55 4.52 24.99
N LYS A 121 10.11 5.67 25.52
CA LYS A 121 8.75 5.80 26.07
C LYS A 121 7.68 5.69 24.99
N HIS A 122 7.92 6.26 23.80
CA HIS A 122 7.01 6.15 22.65
C HIS A 122 6.94 4.71 22.14
N PHE A 123 8.09 4.07 21.94
CA PHE A 123 8.17 2.67 21.51
C PHE A 123 7.36 1.76 22.45
N ASN A 124 7.61 1.86 23.75
CA ASN A 124 6.89 1.05 24.75
C ASN A 124 5.40 1.38 24.84
N GLY A 125 5.01 2.64 24.60
CA GLY A 125 3.61 3.05 24.52
C GLY A 125 2.87 2.33 23.39
N VAL A 126 3.46 2.33 22.18
CA VAL A 126 2.88 1.65 21.01
C VAL A 126 2.82 0.13 21.23
N VAL A 127 3.88 -0.49 21.78
CA VAL A 127 3.86 -1.93 22.11
C VAL A 127 2.71 -2.29 23.05
N ARG A 128 2.42 -1.46 24.07
CA ARG A 128 1.31 -1.70 25.00
C ARG A 128 -0.05 -1.58 24.32
N GLN A 129 -0.22 -0.64 23.40
CA GLN A 129 -1.46 -0.50 22.63
C GLN A 129 -1.74 -1.71 21.74
N LEU A 130 -0.69 -2.36 21.24
CA LEU A 130 -0.81 -3.55 20.38
C LEU A 130 -1.06 -4.87 21.11
N ALA A 131 -0.81 -4.93 22.43
CA ALA A 131 -0.91 -6.17 23.19
C ALA A 131 -2.28 -6.89 23.05
N PRO A 132 -3.44 -6.20 23.14
CA PRO A 132 -4.74 -6.84 22.98
C PRO A 132 -4.98 -7.46 21.60
N GLN A 133 -4.30 -6.95 20.56
CA GLN A 133 -4.46 -7.41 19.18
C GLN A 133 -3.56 -8.61 18.86
N ALA A 134 -2.35 -8.62 19.44
CA ALA A 134 -1.45 -9.76 19.35
C ALA A 134 -2.03 -11.00 20.04
N GLU A 135 -2.92 -10.82 21.03
CA GLU A 135 -3.56 -11.90 21.80
C GLU A 135 -4.87 -12.42 21.18
N ARG A 136 -5.35 -11.84 20.08
CA ARG A 136 -6.56 -12.32 19.40
C ARG A 136 -6.31 -13.71 18.77
N LYS A 137 -6.84 -14.75 19.41
CA LYS A 137 -6.68 -16.17 19.04
C LYS A 137 -7.24 -16.56 17.67
N GLU A 138 -8.10 -15.72 17.09
CA GLU A 138 -8.84 -16.02 15.87
C GLU A 138 -8.06 -15.72 14.58
N ALA A 139 -6.99 -14.92 14.64
CA ALA A 139 -6.17 -14.63 13.47
C ALA A 139 -5.04 -15.68 13.32
N ARG A 140 -5.29 -16.79 12.65
CA ARG A 140 -4.28 -17.87 12.45
C ARG A 140 -3.73 -17.97 11.03
N HIS A 141 -3.90 -16.92 10.23
CA HIS A 141 -3.40 -16.92 8.86
C HIS A 141 -1.93 -16.54 8.82
N ALA A 142 -1.21 -17.01 7.80
CA ALA A 142 0.23 -16.77 7.64
C ALA A 142 0.63 -15.29 7.86
N HIS A 143 -0.10 -14.34 7.28
CA HIS A 143 0.21 -12.92 7.41
C HIS A 143 0.20 -12.43 8.86
N PHE A 144 -0.69 -12.95 9.71
CA PHE A 144 -0.71 -12.61 11.13
C PHE A 144 0.57 -13.06 11.83
N HIS A 145 1.00 -14.31 11.61
CA HIS A 145 2.27 -14.81 12.14
C HIS A 145 3.48 -14.03 11.61
N ARG A 146 3.46 -13.61 10.35
CA ARG A 146 4.50 -12.72 9.80
C ARG A 146 4.61 -11.41 10.59
N HIS A 147 3.47 -10.81 10.92
CA HIS A 147 3.46 -9.55 11.65
C HIS A 147 3.89 -9.71 13.11
N LEU A 148 3.48 -10.80 13.78
CA LEU A 148 3.95 -11.10 15.14
C LEU A 148 5.45 -11.39 15.18
N PHE A 149 5.97 -12.09 14.18
CA PHE A 149 7.41 -12.26 13.98
C PHE A 149 8.13 -10.90 13.89
N GLN A 150 7.65 -10.00 13.02
CA GLN A 150 8.22 -8.65 12.87
C GLN A 150 8.18 -7.84 14.17
N LEU A 151 7.05 -7.89 14.89
CA LEU A 151 6.90 -7.22 16.18
C LEU A 151 7.90 -7.77 17.21
N ALA A 152 8.03 -9.09 17.33
CA ALA A 152 8.94 -9.73 18.25
C ALA A 152 10.41 -9.38 17.93
N GLN A 153 10.80 -9.37 16.66
CA GLN A 153 12.12 -8.92 16.23
C GLN A 153 12.41 -7.45 16.57
N LEU A 154 11.41 -6.57 16.43
CA LEU A 154 11.56 -5.16 16.80
C LEU A 154 11.74 -4.99 18.30
N ARG A 155 10.99 -5.74 19.12
CA ARG A 155 11.13 -5.73 20.58
C ARG A 155 12.49 -6.26 21.02
N HIS A 156 12.96 -7.35 20.41
CA HIS A 156 14.30 -7.88 20.66
C HIS A 156 15.40 -6.85 20.35
N ARG A 157 15.37 -6.25 19.14
CA ARG A 157 16.32 -5.20 18.75
C ARG A 157 16.26 -3.98 19.68
N HIS A 158 15.08 -3.62 20.15
CA HIS A 158 14.93 -2.51 21.11
C HIS A 158 15.63 -2.81 22.45
N GLU A 159 15.55 -4.06 22.94
CA GLU A 159 16.25 -4.46 24.16
C GLU A 159 17.76 -4.46 23.98
N GLU A 160 18.27 -4.97 22.86
CA GLU A 160 19.71 -4.94 22.54
C GLU A 160 20.25 -3.51 22.50
N GLN A 161 19.52 -2.59 21.87
CA GLN A 161 19.90 -1.18 21.76
C GLN A 161 19.79 -0.40 23.08
N SER A 162 19.04 -0.93 24.06
CA SER A 162 18.90 -0.27 25.36
C SER A 162 20.20 -0.27 26.19
N GLY A 163 21.21 -1.06 25.78
CA GLY A 163 22.49 -1.20 26.47
C GLY A 163 22.39 -1.90 27.83
N LYS A 164 21.19 -2.33 28.23
CA LYS A 164 20.97 -3.10 29.45
C LYS A 164 21.33 -4.56 29.18
N LYS A 165 21.86 -5.24 30.21
CA LYS A 165 22.05 -6.69 30.16
C LYS A 165 20.72 -7.36 29.79
N LEU A 166 20.74 -8.17 28.74
CA LEU A 166 19.57 -8.93 28.31
C LEU A 166 19.12 -9.84 29.46
N LYS A 167 17.86 -9.72 29.87
CA LYS A 167 17.31 -10.47 31.01
C LYS A 167 16.62 -11.77 30.60
N SER A 168 16.26 -11.89 29.32
CA SER A 168 15.45 -12.99 28.78
C SER A 168 15.66 -13.09 27.27
N LEU A 169 15.51 -14.30 26.73
CA LEU A 169 15.46 -14.55 25.28
C LEU A 169 14.02 -14.54 24.73
N GLN A 170 13.03 -14.22 25.57
CA GLN A 170 11.60 -14.33 25.25
C GLN A 170 11.20 -13.71 23.90
N PHE A 171 11.69 -12.51 23.55
CA PHE A 171 11.33 -11.90 22.26
C PHE A 171 12.00 -12.57 21.06
N LEU A 172 13.19 -13.13 21.25
CA LEU A 172 13.85 -13.92 20.21
C LEU A 172 13.12 -15.25 20.00
N GLU A 173 12.76 -15.95 21.08
CA GLU A 173 11.97 -17.19 21.04
C GLU A 173 10.59 -16.98 20.40
N GLN A 174 9.92 -15.87 20.72
CA GLN A 174 8.65 -15.50 20.09
C GLN A 174 8.82 -15.21 18.59
N ALA A 175 9.91 -14.54 18.20
CA ALA A 175 10.19 -14.28 16.80
C ALA A 175 10.38 -15.61 16.05
N ASP A 176 11.21 -16.51 16.58
CA ASP A 176 11.48 -17.82 15.99
C ASP A 176 10.21 -18.65 15.80
N TYR A 177 9.38 -18.77 16.84
CA TYR A 177 8.11 -19.48 16.79
C TYR A 177 7.16 -18.95 15.69
N HIS A 178 7.03 -17.63 15.59
CA HIS A 178 6.16 -17.02 14.59
C HIS A 178 6.72 -17.07 13.16
N LEU A 179 8.04 -17.09 13.02
CA LEU A 179 8.71 -17.36 11.76
C LEU A 179 8.37 -18.76 11.25
N ASP A 180 8.48 -19.77 12.13
CA ASP A 180 8.13 -21.16 11.80
C ASP A 180 6.68 -21.29 11.37
N CYS A 181 5.75 -20.73 12.15
CA CYS A 181 4.32 -20.74 11.83
C CYS A 181 4.05 -20.10 10.47
N TYR A 182 4.62 -18.92 10.20
CA TYR A 182 4.49 -18.27 8.90
C TYR A 182 5.00 -19.15 7.75
N TYR A 183 6.20 -19.69 7.90
CA TYR A 183 6.88 -20.45 6.87
C TYR A 183 6.17 -21.77 6.56
N LEU A 184 5.77 -22.51 7.59
CA LEU A 184 5.05 -23.78 7.45
C LEU A 184 3.68 -23.59 6.79
N ILE A 185 2.91 -22.57 7.21
CA ILE A 185 1.61 -22.28 6.60
C ILE A 185 1.78 -21.91 5.12
N GLN A 186 2.77 -21.07 4.78
CA GLN A 186 2.99 -20.69 3.38
C GLN A 186 3.47 -21.86 2.52
N LYS A 187 4.35 -22.71 3.05
CA LYS A 187 4.77 -23.94 2.36
C LYS A 187 3.58 -24.86 2.08
N LEU A 188 2.70 -25.05 3.06
CA LEU A 188 1.51 -25.86 2.89
C LEU A 188 0.58 -25.29 1.81
N LYS A 189 0.34 -23.98 1.82
CA LYS A 189 -0.46 -23.30 0.78
C LYS A 189 0.11 -23.53 -0.62
N ASN A 190 1.41 -23.25 -0.80
CA ASN A 190 2.09 -23.46 -2.09
C ASN A 190 2.01 -24.92 -2.54
N TYR A 191 2.09 -25.87 -1.61
CA TYR A 191 1.97 -27.29 -1.92
C TYR A 191 0.55 -27.66 -2.36
N CYS A 192 -0.48 -27.16 -1.68
CA CYS A 192 -1.88 -27.33 -2.07
C CYS A 192 -2.15 -26.74 -3.47
N ASP A 193 -1.64 -25.53 -3.74
CA ASP A 193 -1.75 -24.89 -5.06
C ASP A 193 -1.09 -25.75 -6.14
N ALA A 194 0.13 -26.25 -5.87
CA ALA A 194 0.84 -27.14 -6.79
C ALA A 194 0.08 -28.46 -7.06
N LEU A 195 -0.58 -29.04 -6.04
CA LEU A 195 -1.42 -30.22 -6.22
C LEU A 195 -2.66 -29.90 -7.08
N GLY A 196 -3.30 -28.74 -6.86
CA GLY A 196 -4.43 -28.29 -7.68
C GLY A 196 -4.04 -27.99 -9.13
N TYR A 197 -2.86 -27.41 -9.36
CA TYR A 197 -2.35 -27.21 -10.71
C TYR A 197 -2.01 -28.53 -11.40
N ARG A 198 -1.48 -29.51 -10.68
CA ARG A 198 -1.21 -30.84 -11.27
C ARG A 198 -2.48 -31.53 -11.76
N SER A 199 -3.57 -31.49 -11.00
CA SER A 199 -4.83 -32.12 -11.42
C SER A 199 -5.42 -31.46 -12.68
N THR A 200 -5.39 -30.13 -12.74
CA THR A 200 -5.90 -29.35 -13.90
C THR A 200 -5.01 -29.49 -15.13
N LEU A 201 -3.69 -29.32 -14.99
CA LEU A 201 -2.74 -29.48 -16.10
C LEU A 201 -2.71 -30.91 -16.66
N SER A 202 -2.93 -31.93 -15.81
CA SER A 202 -3.03 -33.32 -16.29
C SER A 202 -4.34 -33.63 -17.03
N ALA A 203 -5.39 -32.84 -16.80
CA ALA A 203 -6.70 -32.99 -17.45
C ALA A 203 -6.75 -32.30 -18.83
N GLU A 204 -5.97 -31.23 -19.03
CA GLU A 204 -5.86 -30.52 -20.33
C GLU A 204 -4.93 -31.23 -21.33
N ALA A 205 -4.14 -32.22 -20.87
CA ALA A 205 -3.22 -33.00 -21.70
C ALA A 205 -3.81 -34.32 -22.25
N ARG A 206 -5.13 -34.54 -22.11
CA ARG A 206 -5.88 -35.69 -22.65
C ARG A 206 -6.96 -35.20 -23.60
#